data_AF-A0A7X1TSK4-F1
#
_entry.id   AF-A0A7X1TSK4-F1
#
_cell.length_a   1.000
_cell.length_b   1.000
_cell.length_c   1.000
_cell.angle_alpha   90.00
_cell.angle_beta   90.00
_cell.angle_gamma   90.00
#
_symmetry.space_group_name_H-M   'P 1'
#
loop_
_entity.id
_entity.type
_entity.pdbx_description
1 polymer ?
#
loop_
_entity_poly.entity_id
_entity_poly.type
_entity_poly.pdbx_seq_one_letter_code
_entity_poly.pdbx_strand_id
1 'polypeptide(L)'
;MIQVFLVVVAAFVMAVFFYVLTLQKTPQFGLLRAIGASTRTLAGSLVAQMLLLTTLAVALAALITLGLVTLLPAGIPFALTPSVLLAASALLIGVAALSSLLSLRSIARVDPLIAIGTVA
;
A
#
# COMPACT_ATOMS: atom_id res chain seq x y z
N MET A 1 -0.27 -19.31 15.14
CA MET A 1 0.00 -19.80 13.76
C MET A 1 -0.89 -19.12 12.71
N ILE A 2 -2.18 -18.90 12.95
CA ILE A 2 -3.07 -18.24 11.97
C ILE A 2 -2.79 -16.76 11.71
N GLN A 3 -2.33 -15.99 12.71
CA GLN A 3 -2.01 -14.56 12.54
C GLN A 3 -0.90 -14.35 11.50
N VAL A 4 0.14 -15.17 11.53
CA VAL A 4 1.23 -15.11 10.55
C VAL A 4 0.69 -15.40 9.14
N PHE A 5 -0.20 -16.38 9.01
CA PHE A 5 -0.84 -16.68 7.72
C PHE A 5 -1.66 -15.49 7.19
N LEU A 6 -2.45 -14.83 8.03
CA LEU A 6 -3.21 -13.63 7.65
C LEU A 6 -2.29 -12.49 7.20
N VAL A 7 -1.18 -12.29 7.89
CA VAL A 7 -0.16 -11.30 7.51
C VAL A 7 0.44 -11.62 6.15
N VAL A 8 0.75 -12.88 5.87
CA VAL A 8 1.31 -13.30 4.57
C VAL A 8 0.31 -13.07 3.44
N VAL A 9 -0.97 -13.42 3.64
CA VAL A 9 -2.01 -13.16 2.65
C VAL A 9 -2.19 -11.66 2.42
N ALA A 10 -2.24 -10.86 3.49
CA ALA A 10 -2.32 -9.40 3.39
C ALA A 10 -1.13 -8.81 2.63
N ALA A 11 0.09 -9.32 2.86
CA ALA A 11 1.28 -8.90 2.14
C ALA A 11 1.16 -9.14 0.63
N PHE A 12 0.70 -10.33 0.23
CA PHE A 12 0.45 -10.68 -1.17
C PHE A 12 -0.60 -9.78 -1.80
N VAL A 13 -1.74 -9.60 -1.14
CA VAL A 13 -2.83 -8.75 -1.64
C VAL A 13 -2.35 -7.31 -1.81
N MET A 14 -1.64 -6.75 -0.82
CA MET A 14 -1.09 -5.40 -0.92
C MET A 14 -0.05 -5.28 -2.05
N ALA A 15 0.82 -6.27 -2.24
CA ALA A 15 1.80 -6.26 -3.32
C ALA A 15 1.12 -6.22 -4.69
N VAL A 16 0.11 -7.07 -4.91
CA VAL A 16 -0.66 -7.07 -6.17
C VAL A 16 -1.44 -5.77 -6.34
N PHE A 17 -2.06 -5.27 -5.26
CA PHE A 17 -2.84 -4.04 -5.31
C PHE A 17 -1.98 -2.82 -5.67
N PHE A 18 -0.82 -2.66 -5.00
CA PHE A 18 0.13 -1.58 -5.33
C PHE A 18 0.71 -1.72 -6.73
N TYR A 19 0.96 -2.96 -7.17
CA TYR A 19 1.39 -3.22 -8.54
C TYR A 19 0.36 -2.74 -9.56
N VAL A 20 -0.92 -3.13 -9.39
CA VAL A 20 -2.01 -2.68 -10.28
C VAL A 20 -2.19 -1.17 -10.24
N LEU A 21 -2.17 -0.55 -9.05
CA LEU A 21 -2.22 0.90 -8.91
C LEU A 21 -1.08 1.60 -9.65
N THR A 22 0.12 1.01 -9.63
CA THR A 22 1.28 1.55 -10.33
C THR A 22 1.14 1.46 -11.84
N LEU A 23 0.64 0.33 -12.34
CA LEU A 23 0.35 0.16 -13.76
C LEU A 23 -0.69 1.17 -14.26
N GLN A 24 -1.77 1.39 -13.50
CA GLN A 24 -2.80 2.38 -13.84
C GLN A 24 -2.25 3.82 -13.91
N LYS A 25 -1.20 4.13 -13.14
CA LYS A 25 -0.56 5.45 -13.09
C LYS A 25 0.58 5.62 -14.09
N THR A 26 1.00 4.54 -14.75
CA THR A 26 2.15 4.55 -15.65
C THR A 26 2.01 5.52 -16.85
N PRO A 27 0.84 5.65 -17.51
CA PRO A 27 0.67 6.65 -18.58
C PRO A 27 0.87 8.08 -18.09
N GLN A 28 0.36 8.40 -16.89
CA GLN A 28 0.51 9.72 -16.27
C GLN A 28 1.98 10.00 -15.96
N PHE A 29 2.72 9.01 -15.46
CA PHE A 29 4.16 9.13 -15.23
C PHE A 29 4.98 9.22 -16.52
N GLY A 30 4.56 8.55 -17.59
CA GLY A 30 5.14 8.69 -18.93
C GLY A 30 5.08 10.13 -19.43
N LEU A 31 3.92 10.78 -19.30
CA LEU A 31 3.75 12.19 -19.62
C LEU A 31 4.64 13.10 -18.74
N LEU A 32 4.68 12.84 -17.43
CA LEU A 32 5.53 13.61 -16.51
C LEU A 32 7.03 13.46 -16.84
N ARG A 33 7.49 12.28 -17.26
CA ARG A 33 8.86 12.09 -17.74
C ARG A 33 9.12 12.84 -19.04
N ALA A 34 8.15 12.91 -19.94
CA ALA A 34 8.26 13.63 -21.22
C ALA A 34 8.49 15.13 -21.02
N ILE A 35 7.89 15.72 -19.99
CA ILE A 35 8.09 17.13 -19.61
C ILE A 35 9.33 17.36 -18.70
N GLY A 36 10.14 16.33 -18.46
CA GLY A 36 11.43 16.44 -17.76
C GLY A 36 11.50 15.92 -16.32
N ALA A 37 10.45 15.24 -15.81
CA ALA A 37 10.53 14.67 -14.45
C ALA A 37 11.50 13.48 -14.39
N SER A 38 12.36 13.46 -13.36
CA SER A 38 13.32 12.37 -13.14
C SER A 38 12.62 11.09 -12.67
N THR A 39 13.13 9.91 -13.04
CA THR A 39 12.59 8.62 -12.58
C THR A 39 12.62 8.49 -11.04
N ARG A 40 13.64 9.07 -10.39
CA ARG A 40 13.80 9.03 -8.94
C ARG A 40 12.72 9.84 -8.21
N THR A 41 12.35 11.01 -8.74
CA THR A 41 11.29 11.85 -8.16
C THR A 41 9.92 11.18 -8.32
N LEU A 42 9.66 10.50 -9.43
CA LEU A 42 8.41 9.76 -9.65
C LEU A 42 8.31 8.51 -8.77
N ALA A 43 9.40 7.77 -8.61
CA ALA A 43 9.45 6.64 -7.69
C ALA A 43 9.23 7.08 -6.24
N GLY A 44 9.89 8.17 -5.82
CA GLY A 44 9.72 8.72 -4.48
C GLY A 44 8.29 9.20 -4.20
N SER A 45 7.67 9.89 -5.15
CA SER A 45 6.29 10.36 -5.00
C SER A 45 5.27 9.21 -4.94
N LEU A 46 5.50 8.14 -5.70
CA LEU A 46 4.66 6.94 -5.66
C LEU A 46 4.77 6.22 -4.31
N VAL A 47 5.98 6.02 -3.79
CA VAL A 47 6.18 5.41 -2.46
C VAL A 47 5.51 6.25 -1.37
N ALA A 48 5.68 7.58 -1.42
CA ALA A 48 5.03 8.48 -0.48
C ALA A 48 3.50 8.37 -0.54
N GLN A 49 2.92 8.31 -1.75
CA GLN A 49 1.47 8.12 -1.92
C GLN A 49 0.99 6.77 -1.36
N MET A 50 1.71 5.68 -1.63
CA MET A 50 1.36 4.35 -1.12
C MET A 50 1.42 4.28 0.40
N LEU A 51 2.47 4.86 1.00
CA LEU A 51 2.62 4.93 2.45
C LEU A 51 1.50 5.76 3.07
N LEU A 52 1.20 6.94 2.51
CA LEU A 52 0.11 7.80 2.99
C LEU A 52 -1.25 7.10 2.88
N LEU A 53 -1.52 6.44 1.75
CA LEU A 53 -2.76 5.69 1.55
C LEU A 53 -2.90 4.58 2.60
N THR A 54 -1.82 3.85 2.86
CA THR A 54 -1.81 2.76 3.84
C THR A 54 -2.01 3.27 5.26
N THR A 55 -1.30 4.33 5.65
CA THR A 55 -1.41 4.87 7.01
C THR A 55 -2.81 5.38 7.28
N LEU A 56 -3.45 6.04 6.31
CA LEU A 56 -4.86 6.45 6.42
C LEU A 56 -5.79 5.24 6.53
N ALA A 57 -5.60 4.22 5.69
CA ALA A 57 -6.42 3.01 5.74
C ALA A 57 -6.29 2.28 7.09
N VAL A 58 -5.08 2.15 7.63
CA VAL A 58 -4.82 1.54 8.95
C VAL A 58 -5.41 2.38 10.08
N ALA A 59 -5.30 3.71 10.02
CA ALA A 59 -5.91 4.61 11.00
C ALA A 59 -7.45 4.47 11.01
N LEU A 60 -8.08 4.43 9.82
CA LEU A 60 -9.51 4.20 9.69
C LEU A 60 -9.91 2.82 10.20
N ALA A 61 -9.17 1.78 9.86
CA ALA A 61 -9.42 0.42 10.36
C ALA A 61 -9.32 0.35 11.89
N ALA A 62 -8.34 1.04 12.50
CA ALA A 62 -8.18 1.13 13.95
C ALA A 62 -9.38 1.85 14.60
N LEU A 63 -9.82 2.98 14.03
CA LEU A 63 -11.00 3.71 14.52
C LEU A 63 -12.27 2.87 14.45
N ILE A 64 -12.50 2.17 13.33
CA ILE A 64 -13.64 1.27 13.16
C ILE A 64 -13.57 0.12 14.17
N THR A 65 -12.39 -0.46 14.38
CA THR A 65 -12.19 -1.55 15.35
C THR A 65 -12.53 -1.07 16.77
N LEU A 66 -12.04 0.10 17.18
CA LEU A 66 -12.35 0.69 18.49
C LEU A 66 -13.85 0.97 18.64
N GLY A 67 -14.50 1.47 17.58
CA GLY A 67 -15.95 1.70 17.56
C GLY A 67 -16.78 0.42 17.60
N LEU A 68 -16.29 -0.68 17.02
CA LEU A 68 -16.97 -1.98 17.09
C LEU A 68 -16.88 -2.59 18.48
N VAL A 69 -15.73 -2.45 19.16
CA VAL A 69 -15.54 -2.99 20.52
C VAL A 69 -16.58 -2.46 21.50
N THR A 70 -17.02 -1.21 21.36
CA THR A 70 -18.05 -0.65 22.24
C THR A 70 -19.45 -1.22 22.01
N LEU A 71 -19.69 -1.82 20.83
CA LEU A 71 -20.94 -2.52 20.50
C LEU A 71 -20.91 -4.00 20.90
N LEU A 72 -19.75 -4.56 21.24
CA LEU A 72 -19.62 -5.98 21.57
C LEU A 72 -20.20 -6.28 22.97
N PRO A 73 -20.98 -7.39 23.12
CA PRO A 73 -21.42 -7.87 24.43
C PRO A 73 -20.24 -8.22 25.35
N ALA A 74 -20.38 -7.92 26.65
CA ALA A 74 -19.33 -8.12 27.67
C ALA A 74 -18.86 -9.58 27.89
N GLY A 75 -19.50 -10.56 27.24
CA GLY A 75 -19.15 -11.99 27.34
C GLY A 75 -18.23 -12.51 26.23
N ILE A 76 -17.88 -11.68 25.23
CA ILE A 76 -16.99 -12.11 24.14
C ILE A 76 -15.53 -11.95 24.60
N PRO A 77 -14.69 -13.01 24.52
CA PRO A 77 -13.29 -12.95 24.91
C PRO A 77 -12.45 -12.18 23.88
N PHE A 78 -12.70 -10.88 23.73
CA PHE A 78 -12.01 -9.98 22.83
C PHE A 78 -11.16 -8.99 23.64
N ALA A 79 -9.89 -9.34 23.85
CA ALA A 79 -8.94 -8.50 24.56
C ALA A 79 -8.18 -7.59 23.58
N LEU A 80 -8.71 -6.41 23.30
CA LEU A 80 -8.00 -5.39 22.51
C LEU A 80 -7.17 -4.52 23.44
N THR A 81 -5.85 -4.70 23.41
CA THR A 81 -4.90 -3.83 24.11
C THR A 81 -4.29 -2.82 23.14
N PRO A 82 -3.98 -1.59 23.59
CA PRO A 82 -3.31 -0.59 22.75
C PRO A 82 -1.99 -1.11 22.15
N SER A 83 -1.25 -1.94 22.89
CA SER A 83 0.00 -2.54 22.43
C SER A 83 -0.20 -3.47 21.23
N VAL A 84 -1.22 -4.33 21.26
CA VAL A 84 -1.53 -5.24 20.14
C VAL A 84 -1.99 -4.45 18.90
N LEU A 85 -2.82 -3.42 19.10
CA LEU A 85 -3.27 -2.56 18.01
C LEU A 85 -2.12 -1.81 17.33
N LEU A 86 -1.21 -1.23 18.13
CA LEU A 86 -0.02 -0.55 17.62
C LEU A 86 0.93 -1.51 16.92
N ALA A 87 1.18 -2.69 17.50
CA ALA A 87 2.03 -3.70 16.88
C ALA A 87 1.48 -4.18 15.53
N ALA A 88 0.18 -4.45 15.44
CA ALA A 88 -0.48 -4.84 14.20
C ALA A 88 -0.44 -3.73 13.13
N SER A 89 -0.68 -2.48 13.55
CA SER A 89 -0.62 -1.31 12.67
C SER A 89 0.78 -1.10 12.10
N ALA A 90 1.81 -1.14 12.96
CA ALA A 90 3.20 -1.01 12.55
C ALA A 90 3.62 -2.14 11.62
N LEU A 91 3.17 -3.36 11.89
CA LEU A 91 3.44 -4.52 11.04
C LEU A 91 2.80 -4.35 9.65
N LEU A 92 1.54 -3.94 9.56
CA LEU A 92 0.89 -3.70 8.27
C LEU A 92 1.56 -2.57 7.48
N ILE A 93 1.96 -1.48 8.14
CA ILE A 93 2.70 -0.39 7.49
C ILE A 93 4.06 -0.88 6.99
N GLY A 94 4.77 -1.69 7.78
CA GLY A 94 6.04 -2.29 7.37
C GLY A 94 5.90 -3.20 6.15
N VAL A 95 4.86 -4.03 6.13
CA VAL A 95 4.55 -4.87 4.97
C VAL A 95 4.18 -4.02 3.76
N ALA A 96 3.40 -2.95 3.91
CA ALA A 96 3.07 -2.06 2.82
C ALA A 96 4.29 -1.35 2.24
N ALA A 97 5.22 -0.91 3.09
CA ALA A 97 6.50 -0.36 2.66
C ALA A 97 7.28 -1.36 1.81
N LEU A 98 7.40 -2.62 2.27
CA LEU A 98 8.06 -3.70 1.51
C LEU A 98 7.36 -3.99 0.17
N SER A 99 6.03 -4.07 0.18
CA SER A 99 5.21 -4.30 -1.02
C SER A 99 5.31 -3.15 -2.02
N SER A 100 5.44 -1.89 -1.56
CA SER A 100 5.62 -0.72 -2.44
C SER A 100 6.95 -0.77 -3.19
N LEU A 101 8.03 -1.24 -2.56
CA LEU A 101 9.33 -1.40 -3.20
C LEU A 101 9.31 -2.46 -4.31
N LEU A 102 8.56 -3.56 -4.10
CA LEU A 102 8.30 -4.56 -5.13
C LEU A 102 7.54 -3.94 -6.32
N SER A 103 6.57 -3.08 -6.04
CA SER A 103 5.81 -2.36 -7.08
C SER A 103 6.70 -1.41 -7.90
N LEU A 104 7.66 -0.72 -7.29
CA LEU A 104 8.58 0.18 -8.01
C LEU A 104 9.40 -0.51 -9.11
N ARG A 105 9.71 -1.81 -8.95
CA ARG A 105 10.41 -2.58 -10.00
C ARG A 105 9.60 -2.65 -11.30
N SER A 106 8.28 -2.55 -11.23
CA SER A 106 7.42 -2.49 -12.42
C SER A 106 7.68 -1.21 -13.24
N ILE A 107 7.79 -0.05 -12.57
CA ILE A 107 8.06 1.24 -13.24
C ILE A 107 9.39 1.21 -13.98
N ALA A 108 10.41 0.58 -13.39
CA ALA A 108 11.74 0.48 -14.00
C ALA A 108 11.76 -0.35 -15.31
N ARG A 109 10.76 -1.22 -15.52
CA ARG A 109 10.62 -2.03 -16.74
C ARG A 109 9.63 -1.46 -17.75
N VAL A 110 8.82 -0.47 -17.38
CA VAL A 110 7.90 0.14 -18.35
C VAL A 110 8.65 1.16 -19.19
N ASP A 111 8.79 0.82 -20.48
CA ASP A 111 9.43 1.66 -21.47
C ASP A 111 8.56 2.90 -21.74
N PRO A 112 9.04 4.12 -21.43
CA PRO A 112 8.26 5.35 -21.59
C PRO A 112 7.81 5.61 -23.03
N LEU A 113 8.48 5.01 -24.02
CA LEU A 113 8.13 5.09 -25.44
C LEU A 113 6.76 4.45 -25.78
N ILE A 114 6.33 3.45 -25.02
CA ILE A 114 5.01 2.81 -25.21
C ILE A 114 3.89 3.67 -24.58
N ALA A 115 4.19 4.37 -23.48
CA ALA A 115 3.21 5.15 -22.73
C ALA A 115 2.72 6.42 -23.46
N ILE A 116 3.48 6.92 -24.43
CA ILE A 116 3.15 8.13 -25.21
C ILE A 116 2.49 7.77 -26.55
N GLY A 117 2.47 6.49 -26.95
CA GLY A 117 1.77 6.06 -28.16
C GLY A 117 2.35 6.66 -29.45
N THR A 118 3.66 6.86 -29.55
CA THR A 118 4.31 7.28 -30.81
C THR A 118 4.81 6.09 -31.65
N VAL A 119 4.16 4.92 -31.57
CA VAL A 119 4.37 3.85 -32.54
C VAL A 119 3.03 3.25 -32.94
N ALA A 120 2.72 3.44 -34.23
CA ALA A 120 1.54 3.05 -35.03
C ALA A 120 0.38 4.05 -35.02
#